data_AF-A0A6A6YBB0-F1
#
_entry.id   AF-A0A6A6YBB0-F1
#
_cell.length_a   1.000
_cell.length_b   1.000
_cell.length_c   1.000
_cell.angle_alpha   90.00
_cell.angle_beta   90.00
_cell.angle_gamma   90.00
#
_symmetry.space_group_name_H-M   'P 1'
#
loop_
_entity.id
_entity.type
_entity.pdbx_description
1 polymer ?
#
loop_
_entity_poly.entity_id
_entity_poly.type
_entity_poly.pdbx_seq_one_letter_code
_entity_poly.pdbx_strand_id
1 'polypeptide(L)'
;MTRLEVESKLLKIVGPHERIIGFKSFSEAGLYLERAVNGTVAHYLLESGKPPPSLELRLAWCREAAEAVAWIHGSRVIHCDIQPTNLLLDKTLHIKLSDFQGKQLSETGKVLLDGWSGEPCRFYCPRDDPFDADVKTDLFALGCTIYFIMMGHAVFPDIIDGEDAWYEKVRERFASKLFPQDEHACSAVTLRCWQKEYEAAEEVVRDIEALERTT
;
A
#
# COMPACT_ATOMS: atom_id res chain seq x y z
N MET A 1 4.95 13.72 -21.01
CA MET A 1 3.84 13.74 -20.05
C MET A 1 4.40 14.16 -18.70
N THR A 2 3.69 14.99 -17.95
CA THR A 2 4.02 15.28 -16.55
C THR A 2 3.60 14.11 -15.65
N ARG A 3 4.11 14.03 -14.42
CA ARG A 3 3.67 13.02 -13.44
C ARG A 3 2.15 13.10 -13.19
N LEU A 4 1.61 14.31 -13.03
CA LEU A 4 0.18 14.53 -12.83
C LEU A 4 -0.66 14.10 -14.04
N GLU A 5 -0.14 14.26 -15.28
CA GLU A 5 -0.82 13.75 -16.48
C GLU A 5 -0.90 12.22 -16.45
N VAL A 6 0.18 11.53 -16.06
CA VAL A 6 0.19 10.06 -15.95
C VAL A 6 -0.76 9.61 -14.84
N GLU A 7 -0.68 10.21 -13.66
CA GLU A 7 -1.57 9.91 -12.53
C GLU A 7 -3.05 10.08 -12.92
N SER A 8 -3.38 11.18 -13.61
CA SER A 8 -4.75 11.41 -14.10
C SER A 8 -5.23 10.33 -15.07
N LYS A 9 -4.32 9.75 -15.87
CA LYS A 9 -4.64 8.65 -16.79
C LYS A 9 -4.82 7.34 -16.03
N LEU A 10 -3.94 7.04 -15.08
CA LEU A 10 -4.04 5.84 -14.25
C LEU A 10 -5.34 5.83 -13.44
N LEU A 11 -5.71 6.95 -12.81
CA LEU A 11 -6.99 7.09 -12.11
C LEU A 11 -8.21 6.88 -13.03
N LYS A 12 -8.15 7.37 -14.29
CA LYS A 12 -9.21 7.12 -15.28
C LYS A 12 -9.30 5.66 -15.72
N ILE A 13 -8.15 4.98 -15.83
CA ILE A 13 -8.06 3.56 -16.19
C ILE A 13 -8.65 2.69 -15.06
N VAL A 14 -8.23 2.95 -13.83
CA VAL A 14 -8.70 2.25 -12.63
C VAL A 14 -10.20 2.47 -12.42
N GLY A 15 -10.71 3.65 -12.75
CA GLY A 15 -12.11 3.98 -12.62
C GLY A 15 -12.56 4.16 -11.17
N PRO A 16 -13.86 4.46 -10.95
CA PRO A 16 -14.39 4.73 -9.63
C PRO A 16 -14.53 3.43 -8.81
N HIS A 17 -14.10 3.48 -7.56
CA HIS A 17 -14.28 2.41 -6.59
C HIS A 17 -14.31 3.01 -5.18
N GLU A 18 -15.02 2.36 -4.24
CA GLU A 18 -15.19 2.92 -2.89
C GLU A 18 -13.87 3.09 -2.14
N ARG A 19 -12.87 2.22 -2.41
CA ARG A 19 -11.54 2.25 -1.78
C ARG A 19 -10.49 3.07 -2.52
N ILE A 20 -10.84 3.71 -3.64
CA ILE A 20 -9.92 4.54 -4.42
C ILE A 20 -10.32 6.00 -4.27
N ILE A 21 -9.35 6.91 -4.16
CA ILE A 21 -9.65 8.34 -4.08
C ILE A 21 -10.39 8.81 -5.34
N GLY A 22 -11.54 9.48 -5.18
CA GLY A 22 -12.36 9.87 -6.31
C GLY A 22 -11.68 10.88 -7.23
N PHE A 23 -11.48 10.53 -8.51
CA PHE A 23 -11.04 11.47 -9.53
C PHE A 23 -12.17 12.45 -9.90
N LYS A 24 -11.89 13.76 -9.93
CA LYS A 24 -12.87 14.78 -10.37
C LYS A 24 -12.51 15.37 -11.72
N SER A 25 -11.32 15.95 -11.84
CA SER A 25 -10.87 16.58 -13.08
C SER A 25 -9.36 16.75 -13.12
N PHE A 26 -8.84 17.00 -14.31
CA PHE A 26 -7.45 17.36 -14.54
C PHE A 26 -7.42 18.55 -15.51
N SER A 27 -6.62 19.57 -15.19
CA SER A 27 -6.47 20.79 -15.98
C SER A 27 -5.06 21.34 -15.84
N GLU A 28 -4.74 22.45 -16.52
CA GLU A 28 -3.46 23.15 -16.37
C GLU A 28 -3.18 23.58 -14.91
N ALA A 29 -4.22 23.83 -14.12
CA ALA A 29 -4.09 24.20 -12.71
C ALA A 29 -3.75 23.01 -11.79
N GLY A 30 -3.92 21.76 -12.27
CA GLY A 30 -3.57 20.56 -11.52
C GLY A 30 -4.63 19.45 -11.58
N LEU A 31 -4.40 18.45 -10.72
CA LEU A 31 -5.25 17.28 -10.52
C LEU A 31 -6.21 17.52 -9.35
N TYR A 32 -7.52 17.39 -9.61
CA TYR A 32 -8.56 17.59 -8.61
C TYR A 32 -9.16 16.25 -8.20
N LEU A 33 -9.11 15.97 -6.90
CA LEU A 33 -9.57 14.72 -6.29
C LEU A 33 -10.67 14.96 -5.24
N GLU A 34 -11.33 13.88 -4.85
CA GLU A 34 -12.08 13.77 -3.60
C GLU A 34 -11.23 14.22 -2.42
N ARG A 35 -11.87 14.76 -1.38
CA ARG A 35 -11.17 15.13 -0.14
C ARG A 35 -11.49 14.09 0.93
N ALA A 36 -10.48 13.30 1.31
CA ALA A 36 -10.49 12.48 2.50
C ALA A 36 -10.12 13.34 3.73
N VAL A 37 -11.09 13.59 4.61
CA VAL A 37 -11.00 14.65 5.63
C VAL A 37 -10.22 14.26 6.88
N ASN A 38 -9.96 12.97 7.11
CA ASN A 38 -9.30 12.46 8.30
C ASN A 38 -7.78 12.23 8.13
N GLY A 39 -7.20 12.76 7.06
CA GLY A 39 -5.77 12.62 6.76
C GLY A 39 -5.42 11.21 6.30
N THR A 40 -4.19 10.79 6.55
CA THR A 40 -3.66 9.47 6.19
C THR A 40 -3.76 8.51 7.38
N VAL A 41 -3.69 7.20 7.12
CA VAL A 41 -3.52 6.18 8.18
C VAL A 41 -2.27 6.45 9.00
N ALA A 42 -1.15 6.82 8.37
CA ALA A 42 0.08 7.21 9.06
C ALA A 42 -0.16 8.36 10.06
N HIS A 43 -0.78 9.45 9.59
CA HIS A 43 -1.08 10.61 10.43
C HIS A 43 -2.05 10.24 11.56
N TYR A 44 -3.07 9.43 11.28
CA TYR A 44 -4.01 8.97 12.31
C TYR A 44 -3.27 8.24 13.43
N LEU A 45 -2.40 7.28 13.10
CA LEU A 45 -1.73 6.43 14.07
C LEU A 45 -0.59 7.13 14.82
N LEU A 46 0.13 8.06 14.18
CA LEU A 46 1.36 8.64 14.74
C LEU A 46 1.17 10.06 15.32
N GLU A 47 0.28 10.87 14.73
CA GLU A 47 0.31 12.33 14.94
C GLU A 47 -1.03 12.92 15.36
N SER A 48 -2.16 12.23 15.15
CA SER A 48 -3.49 12.82 15.33
C SER A 48 -3.87 13.10 16.79
N GLY A 49 -3.13 12.55 17.76
CA GLY A 49 -3.45 12.59 19.18
C GLY A 49 -4.75 11.85 19.55
N LYS A 50 -5.38 11.16 18.60
CA LYS A 50 -6.56 10.33 18.84
C LYS A 50 -6.18 9.08 19.64
N PRO A 51 -7.13 8.48 20.38
CA PRO A 51 -6.91 7.18 20.99
C PRO A 51 -6.50 6.13 19.94
N PRO A 52 -5.69 5.12 20.32
CA PRO A 52 -5.37 4.01 19.44
C PRO A 52 -6.67 3.38 18.87
N PRO A 53 -6.74 3.11 17.56
CA PRO A 53 -7.92 2.51 16.96
C PRO A 53 -8.11 1.08 17.51
N SER A 54 -9.37 0.67 17.59
CA SER A 54 -9.74 -0.70 18.00
C SER A 54 -9.20 -1.72 17.00
N LEU A 55 -9.15 -2.98 17.43
CA LEU A 55 -8.68 -4.06 16.57
C LEU A 55 -9.60 -4.22 15.34
N GLU A 56 -10.91 -4.05 15.53
CA GLU A 56 -11.90 -4.13 14.45
C GLU A 56 -11.66 -3.04 13.39
N LEU A 57 -11.34 -1.82 13.81
CA LEU A 57 -11.01 -0.74 12.87
C LEU A 57 -9.68 -1.00 12.14
N ARG A 58 -8.68 -1.56 12.83
CA ARG A 58 -7.41 -1.96 12.19
C ARG A 58 -7.61 -3.07 11.16
N LEU A 59 -8.39 -4.10 11.50
CA LEU A 59 -8.75 -5.18 10.58
C LEU A 59 -9.51 -4.64 9.37
N ALA A 60 -10.49 -3.75 9.59
CA ALA A 60 -11.21 -3.08 8.52
C ALA A 60 -10.26 -2.31 7.60
N TRP A 61 -9.33 -1.51 8.14
CA TRP A 61 -8.34 -0.81 7.31
C TRP A 61 -7.44 -1.76 6.51
N CYS A 62 -7.01 -2.87 7.11
CA CYS A 62 -6.22 -3.86 6.39
C CYS A 62 -7.01 -4.51 5.24
N ARG A 63 -8.28 -4.88 5.49
CA ARG A 63 -9.17 -5.44 4.48
C ARG A 63 -9.41 -4.44 3.35
N GLU A 64 -9.75 -3.20 3.69
CA GLU A 64 -10.05 -2.14 2.73
C GLU A 64 -8.83 -1.73 1.89
N ALA A 65 -7.63 -1.76 2.48
CA ALA A 65 -6.38 -1.59 1.72
C ALA A 65 -6.18 -2.74 0.72
N ALA A 66 -6.43 -4.00 1.13
CA ALA A 66 -6.35 -5.15 0.23
C ALA A 66 -7.42 -5.10 -0.88
N GLU A 67 -8.65 -4.67 -0.58
CA GLU A 67 -9.73 -4.42 -1.55
C GLU A 67 -9.30 -3.36 -2.59
N ALA A 68 -8.64 -2.28 -2.15
CA ALA A 68 -8.11 -1.25 -3.06
C ALA A 68 -7.06 -1.83 -4.02
N VAL A 69 -6.13 -2.64 -3.49
CA VAL A 69 -5.07 -3.28 -4.29
C VAL A 69 -5.65 -4.27 -5.29
N ALA A 70 -6.61 -5.10 -4.87
CA ALA A 70 -7.32 -6.02 -5.76
C ALA A 70 -8.00 -5.27 -6.92
N TRP A 71 -8.66 -4.15 -6.62
CA TRP A 71 -9.32 -3.34 -7.64
C TRP A 71 -8.35 -2.80 -8.70
N ILE A 72 -7.23 -2.21 -8.29
CA ILE A 72 -6.26 -1.62 -9.24
C ILE A 72 -5.54 -2.72 -10.05
N HIS A 73 -5.28 -3.88 -9.45
CA HIS A 73 -4.66 -5.02 -10.12
C HIS A 73 -5.59 -5.60 -11.20
N GLY A 74 -6.90 -5.57 -10.99
CA GLY A 74 -7.90 -5.92 -12.02
C GLY A 74 -7.81 -5.07 -13.29
N SER A 75 -7.27 -3.84 -13.18
CA SER A 75 -6.99 -2.94 -14.31
C SER A 75 -5.54 -3.02 -14.82
N ARG A 76 -4.77 -4.01 -14.35
CA ARG A 76 -3.33 -4.20 -14.61
C ARG A 76 -2.50 -2.98 -14.23
N VAL A 77 -2.91 -2.26 -13.18
CA VAL A 77 -2.16 -1.15 -12.61
C VAL A 77 -1.41 -1.66 -11.38
N ILE A 78 -0.09 -1.56 -11.41
CA ILE A 78 0.79 -1.78 -10.26
C ILE A 78 1.02 -0.42 -9.62
N HIS A 79 0.74 -0.28 -8.32
CA HIS A 79 0.81 1.00 -7.63
C HIS A 79 2.25 1.45 -7.39
N CYS A 80 3.14 0.50 -7.05
CA CYS A 80 4.55 0.77 -6.73
C CYS A 80 4.76 1.75 -5.57
N ASP A 81 3.76 2.01 -4.74
CA ASP A 81 3.86 2.93 -3.60
C ASP A 81 2.77 2.67 -2.54
N ILE A 82 2.53 1.39 -2.24
CA ILE A 82 1.56 1.00 -1.21
C ILE A 82 2.20 1.22 0.16
N GLN A 83 1.76 2.27 0.84
CA GLN A 83 2.23 2.63 2.17
C GLN A 83 1.17 3.43 2.96
N PRO A 84 1.27 3.50 4.30
CA PRO A 84 0.29 4.17 5.17
C PRO A 84 0.06 5.66 4.89
N THR A 85 1.01 6.35 4.25
CA THR A 85 0.85 7.77 3.84
C THR A 85 -0.07 7.93 2.63
N ASN A 86 -0.21 6.89 1.82
CA ASN A 86 -1.04 6.87 0.60
C ASN A 86 -2.41 6.23 0.84
N LEU A 87 -2.69 5.79 2.07
CA LEU A 87 -4.01 5.36 2.52
C LEU A 87 -4.69 6.52 3.24
N LEU A 88 -5.58 7.23 2.53
CA LEU A 88 -6.35 8.33 3.10
C LEU A 88 -7.60 7.83 3.81
N LEU A 89 -8.09 8.61 4.77
CA LEU A 89 -9.29 8.29 5.56
C LEU A 89 -10.43 9.27 5.24
N ASP A 90 -11.54 8.72 4.76
CA ASP A 90 -12.74 9.51 4.48
C ASP A 90 -13.44 9.99 5.76
N LYS A 91 -14.60 10.63 5.62
CA LYS A 91 -15.38 11.19 6.76
C LYS A 91 -15.80 10.14 7.80
N THR A 92 -15.87 8.88 7.41
CA THR A 92 -16.28 7.71 8.19
C THR A 92 -15.12 6.80 8.55
N LEU A 93 -13.88 7.24 8.31
CA LEU A 93 -12.65 6.49 8.53
C LEU A 93 -12.49 5.26 7.62
N HIS A 94 -13.11 5.27 6.44
CA HIS A 94 -12.85 4.26 5.41
C HIS A 94 -11.65 4.67 4.54
N ILE A 95 -10.91 3.66 4.07
CA ILE A 95 -9.70 3.81 3.27
C ILE A 95 -10.03 4.32 1.86
N LYS A 96 -9.20 5.26 1.41
CA LYS A 96 -9.11 5.77 0.04
C LYS A 96 -7.64 5.72 -0.38
N LEU A 97 -7.27 4.73 -1.19
CA LEU A 97 -5.93 4.66 -1.80
C LEU A 97 -5.74 5.84 -2.76
N SER A 98 -4.61 6.52 -2.63
CA SER A 98 -4.24 7.71 -3.41
C SER A 98 -2.81 7.62 -3.93
N ASP A 99 -2.40 8.63 -4.68
CA ASP A 99 -1.03 8.82 -5.18
C ASP A 99 -0.62 7.79 -6.24
N PHE A 100 -1.30 7.84 -7.39
CA PHE A 100 -1.12 6.87 -8.48
C PHE A 100 0.11 7.21 -9.33
N GLN A 101 1.29 6.99 -8.78
CA GLN A 101 2.58 7.17 -9.48
C GLN A 101 3.18 5.86 -10.04
N GLY A 102 2.44 4.75 -9.94
CA GLY A 102 2.86 3.44 -10.43
C GLY A 102 2.84 3.28 -11.96
N LYS A 103 2.56 2.07 -12.43
CA LYS A 103 2.59 1.73 -13.87
C LYS A 103 1.40 0.87 -14.30
N GLN A 104 0.99 1.03 -15.55
CA GLN A 104 0.02 0.14 -16.20
C GLN A 104 0.75 -0.88 -17.08
N LEU A 105 0.37 -2.15 -16.97
CA LEU A 105 0.91 -3.24 -17.77
C LEU A 105 -0.07 -3.72 -18.86
N SER A 106 0.48 -4.14 -20.00
CA SER A 106 -0.26 -4.90 -21.02
C SER A 106 -0.52 -6.33 -20.52
N GLU A 107 -1.36 -7.08 -21.25
CA GLU A 107 -1.57 -8.51 -21.00
C GLU A 107 -0.28 -9.32 -21.16
N THR A 108 0.67 -8.81 -21.95
CA THR A 108 1.98 -9.43 -22.18
C THR A 108 3.05 -8.88 -21.22
N GLY A 109 2.67 -8.13 -20.17
CA GLY A 109 3.60 -7.56 -19.19
C GLY A 109 4.38 -6.32 -19.66
N LYS A 110 4.09 -5.75 -20.83
CA LYS A 110 4.76 -4.54 -21.32
C LYS A 110 4.21 -3.31 -20.60
N VAL A 111 5.10 -2.41 -20.18
CA VAL A 111 4.69 -1.11 -19.61
C VAL A 111 3.99 -0.25 -20.67
N LEU A 112 2.73 0.11 -20.40
CA LEU A 112 1.89 0.98 -21.23
C LEU A 112 1.91 2.43 -20.76
N LEU A 113 1.93 2.62 -19.44
CA LEU A 113 2.08 3.91 -18.77
C LEU A 113 3.04 3.72 -17.61
N ASP A 114 3.93 4.69 -17.42
CA ASP A 114 4.94 4.70 -16.37
C ASP A 114 4.86 6.05 -15.63
N GLY A 115 4.53 6.00 -14.34
CA GLY A 115 4.48 7.16 -13.45
C GLY A 115 5.81 7.46 -12.77
N TRP A 116 6.84 6.63 -13.01
CA TRP A 116 8.19 6.78 -12.46
C TRP A 116 8.24 6.80 -10.92
N SER A 117 7.37 6.01 -10.27
CA SER A 117 7.45 5.75 -8.83
C SER A 117 8.62 4.82 -8.50
N GLY A 118 9.14 4.95 -7.28
CA GLY A 118 9.99 3.96 -6.64
C GLY A 118 9.46 3.68 -5.24
N GLU A 119 9.35 2.40 -4.86
CA GLU A 119 8.86 2.06 -3.53
C GLU A 119 9.79 2.61 -2.44
N PRO A 120 9.26 3.15 -1.33
CA PRO A 120 10.08 3.53 -0.19
C PRO A 120 10.75 2.31 0.44
N CYS A 121 11.92 2.52 1.05
CA CYS A 121 12.81 1.46 1.55
C CYS A 121 12.10 0.37 2.37
N ARG A 122 11.23 0.76 3.31
CA ARG A 122 10.54 -0.17 4.23
C ARG A 122 9.38 -0.95 3.59
N PHE A 123 9.00 -0.58 2.36
CA PHE A 123 7.93 -1.20 1.59
C PHE A 123 8.46 -1.89 0.32
N TYR A 124 9.75 -1.72 0.02
CA TYR A 124 10.39 -2.28 -1.15
C TYR A 124 10.56 -3.81 -1.06
N CYS A 125 10.03 -4.53 -2.04
CA CYS A 125 10.26 -5.96 -2.20
C CYS A 125 11.64 -6.24 -2.84
N PRO A 126 12.55 -6.98 -2.17
CA PRO A 126 13.86 -7.33 -2.73
C PRO A 126 13.76 -8.08 -4.07
N ARG A 127 14.56 -7.63 -5.05
CA ARG A 127 14.65 -8.16 -6.42
C ARG A 127 15.89 -7.61 -7.13
N ASP A 128 16.26 -8.26 -8.23
CA ASP A 128 17.48 -7.95 -9.01
C ASP A 128 17.37 -6.62 -9.77
N ASP A 129 16.28 -6.43 -10.54
CA ASP A 129 15.98 -5.16 -11.18
C ASP A 129 15.00 -4.34 -10.31
N PRO A 130 15.41 -3.19 -9.77
CA PRO A 130 14.54 -2.36 -8.94
C PRO A 130 13.32 -1.81 -9.68
N PHE A 131 13.36 -1.72 -11.01
CA PHE A 131 12.26 -1.21 -11.83
C PHE A 131 11.23 -2.28 -12.22
N ASP A 132 11.54 -3.57 -12.02
CA ASP A 132 10.67 -4.71 -12.30
C ASP A 132 9.62 -4.94 -11.19
N ALA A 133 8.85 -3.90 -10.86
CA ALA A 133 7.67 -4.02 -10.00
C ALA A 133 6.53 -4.78 -10.70
N ASP A 134 5.81 -5.61 -9.95
CA ASP A 134 4.69 -6.43 -10.38
C ASP A 134 3.62 -6.58 -9.29
N VAL A 135 2.67 -7.50 -9.47
CA VAL A 135 1.63 -7.80 -8.47
C VAL A 135 2.25 -8.20 -7.12
N LYS A 136 3.29 -9.05 -7.13
CA LYS A 136 3.92 -9.55 -5.90
C LYS A 136 4.65 -8.46 -5.15
N THR A 137 5.24 -7.48 -5.85
CA THR A 137 5.91 -6.36 -5.19
C THR A 137 4.91 -5.45 -4.47
N ASP A 138 3.75 -5.20 -5.08
CA ASP A 138 2.64 -4.49 -4.42
C ASP A 138 2.11 -5.27 -3.20
N LEU A 139 1.96 -6.61 -3.32
CA LEU A 139 1.50 -7.44 -2.20
C LEU A 139 2.51 -7.48 -1.04
N PHE A 140 3.80 -7.43 -1.35
CA PHE A 140 4.85 -7.29 -0.32
C PHE A 140 4.72 -5.96 0.43
N ALA A 141 4.58 -4.85 -0.30
CA ALA A 141 4.37 -3.52 0.26
C ALA A 141 3.07 -3.43 1.07
N LEU A 142 2.01 -4.11 0.62
CA LEU A 142 0.77 -4.28 1.37
C LEU A 142 1.01 -5.04 2.69
N GLY A 143 1.85 -6.08 2.70
CA GLY A 143 2.26 -6.77 3.93
C GLY A 143 2.94 -5.84 4.94
N CYS A 144 3.86 -4.97 4.49
CA CYS A 144 4.47 -3.95 5.34
C CYS A 144 3.45 -2.92 5.85
N THR A 145 2.47 -2.56 5.02
CA THR A 145 1.39 -1.63 5.36
C THR A 145 0.43 -2.23 6.39
N ILE A 146 0.05 -3.50 6.25
CA ILE A 146 -0.76 -4.24 7.23
C ILE A 146 -0.02 -4.33 8.57
N TYR A 147 1.28 -4.66 8.55
CA TYR A 147 2.11 -4.66 9.77
C TYR A 147 2.08 -3.29 10.45
N PHE A 148 2.26 -2.19 9.69
CA PHE A 148 2.19 -0.84 10.25
C PHE A 148 0.82 -0.54 10.88
N ILE A 149 -0.27 -0.90 10.18
CA ILE A 149 -1.63 -0.71 10.69
C ILE A 149 -1.84 -1.50 11.99
N MET A 150 -1.25 -2.68 12.14
CA MET A 150 -1.40 -3.51 13.34
C MET A 150 -0.52 -3.04 14.49
N MET A 151 0.75 -2.74 14.23
CA MET A 151 1.75 -2.42 15.25
C MET A 151 1.76 -0.94 15.65
N GLY A 152 1.30 -0.05 14.77
CA GLY A 152 1.41 1.40 14.95
C GLY A 152 2.82 1.96 14.71
N HIS A 153 3.73 1.17 14.13
CA HIS A 153 5.05 1.60 13.69
C HIS A 153 5.49 0.79 12.46
N ALA A 154 6.49 1.30 11.73
CA ALA A 154 7.02 0.59 10.57
C ALA A 154 7.78 -0.69 10.97
N VAL A 155 7.91 -1.61 10.02
CA VAL A 155 8.80 -2.78 10.11
C VAL A 155 10.22 -2.36 10.51
N PHE A 156 10.90 -3.16 11.31
CA PHE A 156 12.26 -2.89 11.81
C PHE A 156 12.40 -1.54 12.55
N PRO A 157 11.64 -1.32 13.63
CA PRO A 157 11.68 -0.07 14.41
C PRO A 157 13.05 0.17 15.09
N ASP A 158 13.87 -0.87 15.20
CA ASP A 158 15.23 -0.82 15.74
C ASP A 158 16.25 -0.24 14.75
N ILE A 159 15.88 -0.08 13.47
CA ILE A 159 16.65 0.68 12.49
C ILE A 159 16.05 2.09 12.45
N ILE A 160 16.83 3.12 12.77
CA ILE A 160 16.35 4.51 12.80
C ILE A 160 16.56 5.16 11.42
N ASP A 161 15.51 5.80 10.89
CA ASP A 161 15.58 6.49 9.59
C ASP A 161 16.63 7.63 9.65
N GLY A 162 17.51 7.68 8.64
CA GLY A 162 18.54 8.71 8.53
C GLY A 162 19.89 8.37 9.18
N GLU A 163 19.98 7.27 9.96
CA GLU A 163 21.26 6.80 10.50
C GLU A 163 22.19 6.18 9.44
N ASP A 164 23.48 6.09 9.73
CA ASP A 164 24.44 5.47 8.81
C ASP A 164 23.99 4.05 8.39
N ALA A 165 23.93 3.86 7.07
CA ALA A 165 23.51 2.62 6.40
C ALA A 165 22.11 2.11 6.77
N TRP A 166 21.19 2.97 7.27
CA TRP A 166 19.84 2.56 7.63
C TRP A 166 19.10 1.88 6.46
N TYR A 167 19.26 2.43 5.25
CA TYR A 167 18.63 1.94 4.03
C TYR A 167 19.13 0.54 3.66
N GLU A 168 20.45 0.34 3.70
CA GLU A 168 21.11 -0.94 3.45
C GLU A 168 20.69 -1.99 4.48
N LYS A 169 20.65 -1.63 5.77
CA LYS A 169 20.22 -2.56 6.85
C LYS A 169 18.79 -3.08 6.63
N VAL A 170 17.85 -2.21 6.26
CA VAL A 170 16.46 -2.63 5.95
C VAL A 170 16.43 -3.56 4.75
N ARG A 171 17.13 -3.17 3.67
CA ARG A 171 17.20 -3.98 2.44
C ARG A 171 17.83 -5.34 2.67
N GLU A 172 18.92 -5.41 3.42
CA GLU A 172 19.63 -6.64 3.76
C GLU A 172 18.76 -7.60 4.58
N ARG A 173 17.98 -7.08 5.54
CA ARG A 173 17.03 -7.90 6.30
C ARG A 173 16.00 -8.56 5.40
N PHE A 174 15.33 -7.77 4.56
CA PHE A 174 14.36 -8.32 3.63
C PHE A 174 14.99 -9.28 2.62
N ALA A 175 16.15 -8.95 2.05
CA ALA A 175 16.87 -9.83 1.12
C ALA A 175 17.28 -11.15 1.77
N SER A 176 17.63 -11.12 3.06
CA SER A 176 17.97 -12.30 3.88
C SER A 176 16.74 -13.03 4.44
N LYS A 177 15.52 -12.61 4.07
CA LYS A 177 14.24 -13.12 4.60
C LYS A 177 14.12 -13.04 6.13
N LEU A 178 14.79 -12.06 6.73
CA LEU A 178 14.66 -11.73 8.14
C LEU A 178 13.49 -10.76 8.32
N PHE A 179 12.30 -11.31 8.47
CA PHE A 179 11.08 -10.53 8.67
C PHE A 179 10.82 -10.21 10.15
N PRO A 180 10.04 -9.16 10.47
CA PRO A 180 9.57 -8.92 11.83
C PRO A 180 8.91 -10.16 12.45
N GLN A 181 9.11 -10.35 13.77
CA GLN A 181 8.61 -11.52 14.51
C GLN A 181 7.50 -11.15 15.51
N ASP A 182 7.06 -9.89 15.53
CA ASP A 182 6.02 -9.41 16.44
C ASP A 182 4.68 -10.12 16.17
N GLU A 183 4.02 -10.57 17.24
CA GLU A 183 2.69 -11.18 17.15
C GLU A 183 1.60 -10.11 17.06
N HIS A 184 0.71 -10.26 16.09
CA HIS A 184 -0.46 -9.42 15.87
C HIS A 184 -1.56 -10.21 15.14
N ALA A 185 -2.79 -9.69 15.10
CA ALA A 185 -3.94 -10.41 14.53
C ALA A 185 -3.71 -10.88 13.07
N CYS A 186 -2.99 -10.10 12.27
CA CYS A 186 -2.64 -10.43 10.88
C CYS A 186 -1.27 -11.12 10.67
N SER A 187 -0.60 -11.70 11.67
CA SER A 187 0.79 -12.19 11.52
C SER A 187 0.96 -13.22 10.40
N ALA A 188 -0.01 -14.12 10.23
CA ALA A 188 0.02 -15.08 9.12
C ALA A 188 -0.09 -14.37 7.77
N VAL A 189 -0.95 -13.35 7.65
CA VAL A 189 -1.15 -12.60 6.40
C VAL A 189 0.10 -11.83 6.03
N THR A 190 0.71 -11.09 6.97
CA THR A 190 1.93 -10.31 6.70
C THR A 190 3.09 -11.22 6.29
N LEU A 191 3.25 -12.36 6.97
CA LEU A 191 4.29 -13.34 6.63
C LEU A 191 4.11 -13.90 5.22
N ARG A 192 2.89 -14.30 4.84
CA ARG A 192 2.57 -14.81 3.49
C ARG A 192 2.82 -13.75 2.40
N CYS A 193 2.50 -12.47 2.67
CA CYS A 193 2.86 -11.37 1.78
C CYS A 193 4.39 -11.27 1.57
N TRP A 194 5.17 -11.28 2.65
CA TRP A 194 6.63 -11.15 2.57
C TRP A 194 7.32 -12.37 1.94
N GLN A 195 6.73 -13.56 2.11
CA GLN A 195 7.17 -14.79 1.46
C GLN A 195 6.72 -14.89 -0.01
N LYS A 196 5.92 -13.92 -0.48
CA LYS A 196 5.35 -13.85 -1.84
C LYS A 196 4.46 -15.05 -2.17
N GLU A 197 3.73 -15.55 -1.19
CA GLU A 197 2.86 -16.73 -1.33
C GLU A 197 1.48 -16.42 -1.91
N TYR A 198 1.02 -15.17 -1.80
CA TYR A 198 -0.22 -14.74 -2.46
C TYR A 198 0.02 -14.42 -3.93
N GLU A 199 -0.81 -14.95 -4.83
CA GLU A 199 -0.79 -14.62 -6.26
C GLU A 199 -1.63 -13.39 -6.58
N ALA A 200 -2.65 -13.11 -5.77
CA ALA A 200 -3.56 -11.98 -5.97
C ALA A 200 -4.03 -11.36 -4.65
N ALA A 201 -4.38 -10.07 -4.68
CA ALA A 201 -4.83 -9.34 -3.49
C ALA A 201 -6.19 -9.83 -2.95
N GLU A 202 -7.02 -10.45 -3.77
CA GLU A 202 -8.28 -11.09 -3.36
C GLU A 202 -8.04 -12.22 -2.35
N GLU A 203 -6.88 -12.88 -2.41
CA GLU A 203 -6.51 -13.87 -1.40
C GLU A 203 -6.25 -13.22 -0.04
N VAL A 204 -5.58 -12.06 -0.04
CA VAL A 204 -5.34 -11.26 1.17
C VAL A 204 -6.67 -10.79 1.77
N VAL A 205 -7.60 -10.32 0.94
CA VAL A 205 -8.96 -9.94 1.38
C VAL A 205 -9.66 -11.10 2.09
N ARG A 206 -9.71 -12.28 1.47
CA ARG A 206 -10.38 -13.47 2.03
C ARG A 206 -9.78 -13.90 3.37
N ASP A 207 -8.46 -13.85 3.50
CA ASP A 207 -7.77 -14.22 4.73
C ASP A 207 -8.06 -13.20 5.85
N ILE A 208 -8.11 -11.90 5.56
CA ILE A 208 -8.46 -10.88 6.56
C ILE A 208 -9.94 -11.00 6.97
N GLU A 209 -10.87 -11.23 6.03
CA GLU A 209 -12.29 -11.48 6.34
C GLU A 209 -12.47 -12.72 7.22
N ALA A 210 -11.62 -13.74 7.06
CA ALA A 210 -11.64 -14.90 7.94
C ALA A 210 -11.25 -14.52 9.38
N LEU A 211 -10.25 -13.65 9.55
CA LEU A 211 -9.83 -13.15 10.87
C LEU A 211 -10.92 -12.30 11.55
N GLU A 212 -11.60 -11.42 10.79
CA GLU A 212 -12.72 -10.59 11.28
C GLU A 212 -13.89 -11.44 11.81
N ARG A 213 -14.12 -12.64 11.26
CA ARG A 213 -15.16 -13.57 11.75
C ARG A 213 -14.78 -14.31 13.04
N THR A 214 -13.50 -14.33 13.38
CA THR A 214 -12.95 -15.09 14.52
C THR A 214 -12.55 -14.23 15.71
N THR A 215 -12.57 -12.90 15.54
CA THR A 215 -12.24 -11.89 16.55
C THR A 215 -13.53 -11.32 17.15
#